data_AF-A0A1Y1MW30-F1
#
_entry.id   AF-A0A1Y1MW30-F1
#
_cell.length_a   1.000
_cell.length_b   1.000
_cell.length_c   1.000
_cell.angle_alpha   90.00
_cell.angle_beta   90.00
_cell.angle_gamma   90.00
#
_symmetry.space_group_name_H-M   'P 1'
#
loop_
_entity.id
_entity.type
_entity.pdbx_description
1 polymer ?
#
loop_
_entity_poly.entity_id
_entity_poly.type
_entity_poly.pdbx_seq_one_letter_code
_entity_poly.pdbx_strand_id
1 'polypeptide(L)'
;LETMVRTYQRKTVKAAWSKASMQAALDAVRNGMKIRKAAERFEIHESTVRKYLKRGAAAEPSMGRKPVFNKAQEKEISDHLLNLAKSFYGLSKSELRKIIYEY
;
A
#
# COMPACT_ATOMS: atom_id res chain seq x y z
N LEU A 1 -2.82 -33.32 16.71
CA LEU A 1 -1.73 -32.98 15.76
C LEU A 1 -2.27 -31.88 14.85
N GLU A 2 -1.88 -30.62 15.08
CA GLU A 2 -2.27 -29.53 14.19
C GLU A 2 -1.52 -29.68 12.86
N THR A 3 -2.26 -29.99 11.80
CA THR A 3 -1.72 -30.12 10.44
C THR A 3 -1.20 -28.77 9.96
N MET A 4 0.07 -28.70 9.56
CA MET A 4 0.68 -27.50 9.03
C MET A 4 -0.02 -27.08 7.72
N VAL A 5 -0.77 -25.97 7.75
CA VAL A 5 -1.58 -25.51 6.60
C VAL A 5 -0.67 -24.87 5.55
N ARG A 6 -0.74 -25.35 4.29
CA ARG A 6 0.07 -24.84 3.15
C ARG A 6 -0.10 -23.33 2.91
N THR A 7 -1.29 -22.79 3.17
CA THR A 7 -1.62 -21.37 3.00
C THR A 7 -1.79 -20.71 4.35
N TYR A 8 -0.98 -19.68 4.62
CA TYR A 8 -1.06 -18.90 5.85
C TYR A 8 -2.35 -18.07 5.90
N GLN A 9 -3.21 -18.33 6.89
CA GLN A 9 -4.34 -17.47 7.22
C GLN A 9 -3.87 -16.31 8.08
N ARG A 10 -4.12 -15.09 7.61
CA ARG A 10 -3.68 -13.87 8.29
C ARG A 10 -4.44 -13.70 9.61
N LYS A 11 -3.70 -13.61 10.72
CA LYS A 11 -4.28 -13.43 12.07
C LYS A 11 -4.58 -11.97 12.43
N THR A 12 -4.09 -10.99 11.65
CA THR A 12 -4.15 -9.56 12.02
C THR A 12 -5.24 -8.80 11.26
N VAL A 13 -6.03 -8.01 11.98
CA VAL A 13 -7.07 -7.11 11.44
C VAL A 13 -6.54 -5.67 11.27
N LYS A 14 -5.30 -5.52 10.77
CA LYS A 14 -4.75 -4.18 10.51
C LYS A 14 -5.35 -3.59 9.23
N ALA A 15 -5.70 -2.30 9.31
CA ALA A 15 -6.29 -1.49 8.23
C ALA A 15 -7.66 -1.98 7.75
N ALA A 16 -8.51 -2.43 8.68
CA ALA A 16 -9.89 -2.85 8.37
C ALA A 16 -10.87 -1.70 8.06
N TRP A 17 -10.39 -0.46 8.01
CA TRP A 17 -11.19 0.71 7.68
C TRP A 17 -11.23 0.94 6.17
N SER A 18 -12.34 1.51 5.69
CA SER A 18 -12.48 1.91 4.30
C SER A 18 -11.83 3.27 4.05
N LYS A 19 -11.36 3.52 2.82
CA LYS A 19 -10.85 4.85 2.43
C LYS A 19 -11.86 5.97 2.71
N ALA A 20 -13.13 5.71 2.46
CA ALA A 20 -14.22 6.64 2.71
C ALA A 20 -14.36 6.97 4.21
N SER A 21 -14.32 5.97 5.10
CA SER A 21 -14.40 6.20 6.55
C SER A 21 -13.18 6.96 7.08
N MET A 22 -11.99 6.71 6.52
CA MET A 22 -10.78 7.50 6.84
C MET A 22 -10.90 8.95 6.37
N GLN A 23 -11.41 9.19 5.16
CA GLN A 23 -11.66 10.56 4.67
C GLN A 23 -12.66 11.30 5.57
N ALA A 24 -13.80 10.68 5.87
CA ALA A 24 -14.80 11.26 6.75
C ALA A 24 -14.26 11.57 8.15
N ALA A 25 -13.41 10.70 8.70
CA ALA A 25 -12.73 10.94 9.98
C ALA A 25 -11.79 12.14 9.93
N LEU A 26 -11.02 12.30 8.86
CA LEU A 26 -10.10 13.42 8.68
C LEU A 26 -10.84 14.74 8.46
N ASP A 27 -11.93 14.73 7.69
CA ASP A 27 -12.73 15.91 7.44
C ASP A 27 -13.48 16.35 8.71
N ALA A 28 -13.96 15.41 9.52
CA ALA A 28 -14.51 15.73 10.84
C ALA A 28 -13.47 16.42 11.74
N VAL A 29 -12.22 15.97 11.73
CA VAL A 29 -11.13 16.61 12.51
C VAL A 29 -10.80 18.00 11.96
N ARG A 30 -10.76 18.18 10.64
CA ARG A 30 -10.55 19.50 10.01
C ARG A 30 -11.68 20.48 10.33
N ASN A 31 -12.90 19.99 10.48
CA ASN A 31 -14.08 20.77 10.87
C ASN A 31 -14.14 21.07 12.39
N GLY A 32 -13.06 20.80 13.14
CA GLY A 32 -12.94 21.15 14.57
C GLY A 32 -13.26 20.03 15.55
N MET A 33 -13.53 18.80 15.09
CA MET A 33 -13.73 17.66 15.99
C MET A 33 -12.40 17.21 16.61
N LYS A 34 -12.41 16.86 17.91
CA LYS A 34 -11.23 16.25 18.55
C LYS A 34 -10.90 14.90 17.91
N ILE A 35 -9.62 14.63 17.69
CA ILE A 35 -9.12 13.40 17.03
C ILE A 35 -9.68 12.13 17.67
N ARG A 36 -9.70 12.05 19.00
CA ARG A 36 -10.24 10.90 19.74
C ARG A 36 -11.73 10.67 19.48
N LYS A 37 -12.52 11.75 19.40
CA LYS A 37 -13.96 11.67 19.13
C LYS A 37 -14.24 11.24 17.69
N ALA A 38 -13.44 11.70 16.74
CA ALA A 38 -13.51 11.23 15.36
C ALA A 38 -13.11 9.75 15.23
N ALA A 39 -12.05 9.34 15.92
CA ALA A 39 -11.60 7.95 15.99
C ALA A 39 -12.69 6.99 16.50
N GLU A 40 -13.36 7.35 17.60
CA GLU A 40 -14.49 6.59 18.16
C GLU A 40 -15.67 6.53 17.18
N ARG A 41 -16.04 7.66 16.56
CA ARG A 41 -17.18 7.74 15.64
C ARG A 41 -17.01 6.89 14.37
N PHE A 42 -15.79 6.79 13.86
CA PHE A 42 -15.49 6.07 12.61
C PHE A 42 -14.82 4.72 12.84
N GLU A 43 -14.75 4.24 14.09
CA GLU A 43 -14.15 2.96 14.49
C GLU A 43 -12.70 2.79 14.01
N ILE A 44 -11.94 3.88 14.00
CA ILE A 44 -10.53 3.91 13.60
C ILE A 44 -9.71 4.26 14.83
N HIS A 45 -8.63 3.50 15.11
CA HIS A 45 -7.73 3.83 16.20
C HIS A 45 -7.17 5.26 16.07
N GLU A 46 -7.14 6.00 17.19
CA GLU A 46 -6.69 7.41 17.24
C GLU A 46 -5.30 7.61 16.63
N SER A 47 -4.36 6.71 16.91
CA SER A 47 -3.01 6.74 16.37
C SER A 47 -2.99 6.66 14.84
N THR A 48 -3.96 5.96 14.26
CA THR A 48 -4.13 5.86 12.81
C THR A 48 -4.68 7.17 12.26
N VAL A 49 -5.75 7.74 12.84
CA VAL A 49 -6.28 9.05 12.41
C VAL A 49 -5.19 10.12 12.46
N ARG A 50 -4.41 10.19 13.55
CA ARG A 50 -3.30 11.13 13.71
C ARG A 50 -2.21 10.95 12.66
N LYS A 51 -1.86 9.71 12.32
CA LYS A 51 -0.89 9.40 11.25
C LYS A 51 -1.39 9.88 9.89
N TYR A 52 -2.66 9.66 9.58
CA TYR A 52 -3.25 10.03 8.29
C TYR A 52 -3.57 11.52 8.19
N LEU A 53 -3.71 12.23 9.32
CA LEU A 53 -3.78 13.68 9.32
C LEU A 53 -2.49 14.33 8.78
N LYS A 54 -1.33 13.75 9.10
CA LYS A 54 -0.04 14.19 8.56
C LYS A 54 0.21 13.73 7.12
N ARG A 55 -0.25 12.52 6.77
CA ARG A 55 0.02 11.88 5.46
C ARG A 55 -0.99 12.26 4.36
N GLY A 56 -2.20 12.66 4.74
CA GLY A 56 -3.34 12.82 3.85
C GLY A 56 -4.13 11.52 3.64
N ALA A 57 -5.45 11.68 3.41
CA ALA A 57 -6.41 10.60 3.24
C ALA A 57 -6.24 9.79 1.94
N ALA A 58 -5.62 10.40 0.93
CA ALA A 58 -5.44 9.80 -0.40
C ALA A 58 -4.45 8.62 -0.42
N ALA A 59 -3.61 8.51 0.62
CA ALA A 59 -2.64 7.45 0.70
C ALA A 59 -3.31 6.16 1.16
N GLU A 60 -3.44 5.17 0.27
CA GLU A 60 -3.89 3.83 0.63
C GLU A 60 -3.07 3.23 1.78
N PRO A 61 -3.64 2.35 2.61
CA PRO A 61 -2.89 1.63 3.63
C PRO A 61 -1.86 0.70 2.96
N SER A 62 -0.64 1.20 2.78
CA SER A 62 0.50 0.37 2.41
C SER A 62 0.91 -0.49 3.61
N MET A 63 0.62 -1.78 3.51
CA MET A 63 0.96 -2.81 4.49
C MET A 63 2.32 -3.46 4.21
N GLY A 64 2.87 -3.24 3.01
CA GLY A 64 4.12 -3.82 2.54
C GLY A 64 5.33 -2.92 2.74
N ARG A 65 6.48 -3.40 2.28
CA ARG A 65 7.73 -2.62 2.22
C ARG A 65 7.54 -1.43 1.28
N LYS A 66 8.19 -0.31 1.60
CA LYS A 66 8.23 0.83 0.69
C LYS A 66 8.88 0.39 -0.64
N PRO A 67 8.36 0.83 -1.79
CA PRO A 67 8.95 0.50 -3.08
C PRO A 67 10.37 1.08 -3.14
N VAL A 68 11.27 0.34 -3.81
CA VAL A 68 12.67 0.77 -4.01
C VAL A 68 12.72 1.80 -5.13
N PHE A 69 12.02 1.54 -6.23
CA PHE A 69 11.90 2.43 -7.37
C PHE A 69 10.80 3.46 -7.15
N ASN A 70 10.98 4.64 -7.73
CA ASN A 70 9.90 5.61 -7.82
C ASN A 70 8.91 5.21 -8.92
N LYS A 71 7.72 5.83 -8.93
CA LYS A 71 6.67 5.49 -9.91
C LYS A 71 7.09 5.70 -11.37
N ALA A 72 7.98 6.64 -11.65
CA ALA A 72 8.45 6.91 -13.01
C ALA A 72 9.40 5.80 -13.47
N GLN A 73 10.34 5.39 -12.62
CA GLN A 73 11.24 4.26 -12.87
C GLN A 73 10.48 2.95 -13.05
N GLU A 74 9.49 2.66 -12.18
CA GLU A 74 8.66 1.46 -12.34
C GLU A 74 7.93 1.45 -13.68
N LYS A 75 7.46 2.63 -14.13
CA LYS A 75 6.81 2.79 -15.43
C LYS A 75 7.78 2.55 -16.58
N GLU A 76 8.95 3.16 -16.54
CA GLU A 76 9.98 3.00 -17.58
C GLU A 76 10.42 1.54 -17.73
N ILE A 77 10.67 0.86 -16.61
CA ILE A 77 10.98 -0.58 -16.59
C ILE A 77 9.82 -1.39 -17.18
N SER A 78 8.57 -1.06 -16.83
CA SER A 78 7.40 -1.77 -17.35
C SER A 78 7.20 -1.57 -18.85
N ASP A 79 7.40 -0.36 -19.35
CA ASP A 79 7.29 -0.03 -20.77
C ASP A 79 8.40 -0.73 -21.57
N HIS A 80 9.62 -0.76 -21.04
CA HIS A 80 10.74 -1.50 -21.63
C HIS A 80 10.45 -3.01 -21.71
N LEU A 81 9.96 -3.61 -20.62
CA LEU A 81 9.57 -5.02 -20.58
C LEU A 81 8.46 -5.36 -21.59
N LEU A 82 7.46 -4.49 -21.71
CA LEU A 82 6.37 -4.67 -22.67
C LEU A 82 6.88 -4.58 -24.11
N ASN A 83 7.84 -3.70 -24.40
CA ASN A 83 8.46 -3.60 -25.72
C ASN A 83 9.28 -4.85 -26.06
N LEU A 84 10.08 -5.37 -25.12
CA LEU A 84 10.82 -6.61 -25.31
C LEU A 84 9.89 -7.80 -25.56
N ALA A 85 8.80 -7.90 -24.80
CA ALA A 85 7.78 -8.93 -25.00
C ALA A 85 7.13 -8.86 -26.39
N LYS A 86 6.84 -7.64 -26.89
CA LYS A 86 6.32 -7.44 -28.26
C LYS A 86 7.32 -7.84 -29.33
N SER A 87 8.61 -7.67 -29.08
CA SER A 87 9.69 -8.11 -29.97
C SER A 87 9.99 -9.61 -29.88
N PHE A 88 9.10 -10.40 -29.27
CA PHE A 88 9.26 -11.84 -29.02
C PHE A 88 10.50 -12.22 -28.19
N TYR A 89 11.08 -11.25 -27.47
CA TYR A 89 12.20 -11.47 -26.56
C TYR A 89 11.67 -11.64 -25.14
N GLY A 90 11.38 -12.89 -24.76
CA GLY A 90 10.96 -13.24 -23.41
C GLY A 90 12.14 -13.26 -22.45
N LEU A 91 12.17 -12.33 -21.48
CA LEU A 91 13.16 -12.32 -20.41
C LEU A 91 12.78 -13.27 -19.28
N SER A 92 13.75 -14.02 -18.77
CA SER A 92 13.59 -14.76 -17.52
C SER A 92 13.61 -13.82 -16.31
N LYS A 93 13.02 -14.26 -15.19
CA LYS A 93 13.06 -13.51 -13.92
C LYS A 93 14.48 -13.23 -13.43
N SER A 94 15.43 -14.12 -13.73
CA SER A 94 16.85 -13.97 -13.36
C SER A 94 17.54 -12.87 -14.15
N GLU A 95 17.34 -12.83 -15.47
CA GLU A 95 17.94 -11.81 -16.33
C GLU A 95 17.36 -10.44 -16.02
N LEU A 96 16.05 -10.36 -15.82
CA LEU A 96 15.39 -9.11 -15.43
C LEU A 96 15.99 -8.53 -14.14
N ARG A 97 16.25 -9.35 -13.13
CA ARG A 97 16.88 -8.87 -11.89
C ARG A 97 18.30 -8.35 -12.09
N LYS A 98 19.08 -8.94 -13.02
CA LYS A 98 20.43 -8.46 -13.35
C LYS A 98 20.36 -7.09 -14.02
N ILE A 99 19.52 -6.95 -15.04
CA ILE A 99 19.31 -5.69 -15.76
C ILE A 99 18.83 -4.59 -14.80
N ILE A 100 17.84 -4.89 -13.94
CA ILE A 100 17.33 -3.94 -12.95
C ILE A 100 18.36 -3.59 -11.87
N TYR A 101 19.32 -4.48 -11.59
CA TYR A 101 20.39 -4.21 -10.62
C TYR A 101 21.48 -3.31 -11.21
N GLU A 102 21.72 -3.41 -12.52
CA GLU A 102 22.69 -2.57 -13.24
C GLU A 102 22.16 -1.18 -13.59
N TYR A 103 20.83 -1.02 -13.65
CA TYR A 103 20.12 0.25 -13.87
C TYR A 103 20.05 1.10 -12.60
#